data_AF-A0A1I7UZV5-F1
#
_entry.id   AF-A0A1I7UZV5-F1
#
_cell.length_a   1.000
_cell.length_b   1.000
_cell.length_c   1.000
_cell.angle_alpha   90.00
_cell.angle_beta   90.00
_cell.angle_gamma   90.00
#
_symmetry.space_group_name_H-M   'P 1'
#
loop_
_entity.id
_entity.type
_entity.pdbx_description
1 polymer ?
#
loop_
_entity_poly.entity_id
_entity_poly.type
_entity_poly.pdbx_seq_one_letter_code
_entity_poly.pdbx_strand_id
1 'polypeptide(L)'
;MFPLLRLPFLCIQNIFDLLDIIELYNFSLISKRAKRISKRRKVNELELQLYSESPSIWIGKKDEWRRPLDFERNRFVIGRRNPPAMDPNVSPFLEALQHFMEVCRFDSVEFELRPPLTDDQLFTMIDWLNGLKTENISIRSATWPMFELFMNRFRRSIQKLSFIGQEWNGVIYKHLNFEIKQSFTSNRSDWFNLDFLFSMDTETITSYDTNLSAEDLNVFLRSWQEGKTNRNLKQVKVTTCSKVDMKKVLKGCGGEIMDPRTTKLKFRPFRFKWICGGIHIRRNDGRLAVIQNDDCSTWKKEEDVPENDIENYLKQLEMWNSEESSWYEDTFLCYIF
;
A
#
# COMPACT_ATOMS: atom_id res chain seq x y z
N MET A 1 -14.41 18.13 -45.06
CA MET A 1 -13.55 17.78 -43.91
C MET A 1 -13.78 18.82 -42.81
N PHE A 2 -14.27 18.40 -41.63
CA PHE A 2 -14.57 19.33 -40.53
C PHE A 2 -13.32 19.56 -39.66
N PRO A 3 -12.84 20.81 -39.49
CA PRO A 3 -11.58 21.08 -38.81
C PRO A 3 -11.75 21.08 -37.29
N LEU A 4 -11.88 19.90 -36.67
CA LEU A 4 -12.12 19.71 -35.24
C LEU A 4 -11.19 20.55 -34.34
N LEU A 5 -9.90 20.60 -34.68
CA LEU A 5 -8.89 21.36 -33.93
C LEU A 5 -8.98 22.89 -34.11
N ARG A 6 -9.85 23.41 -34.99
CA ARG A 6 -10.08 24.84 -35.18
C ARG A 6 -11.31 25.35 -34.41
N LEU A 7 -12.04 24.46 -33.73
CA LEU A 7 -13.16 24.85 -32.89
C LEU A 7 -12.71 25.68 -31.67
N PRO A 8 -13.62 26.48 -31.09
CA PRO A 8 -13.41 27.10 -29.79
C PRO A 8 -13.01 26.05 -28.75
N PHE A 9 -12.16 26.46 -27.82
CA PHE A 9 -11.57 25.57 -26.83
C PHE A 9 -12.61 24.78 -26.02
N LEU A 10 -13.72 25.42 -25.64
CA LEU A 10 -14.78 24.77 -24.87
C LEU A 10 -15.48 23.65 -25.65
N CYS A 11 -15.71 23.85 -26.95
CA CYS A 11 -16.30 22.83 -27.82
C CYS A 11 -15.36 21.63 -27.99
N ILE A 12 -14.05 21.90 -28.13
CA ILE A 12 -13.02 20.86 -28.14
C ILE A 12 -13.11 20.06 -26.83
N GLN A 13 -13.06 20.73 -25.68
CA GLN A 13 -13.07 20.05 -24.38
C GLN A 13 -14.31 19.16 -24.17
N ASN A 14 -15.51 19.65 -24.49
CA ASN A 14 -16.74 18.86 -24.37
C ASN A 14 -16.71 17.57 -25.20
N ILE A 15 -16.10 17.59 -26.38
CA ILE A 15 -15.96 16.40 -27.23
C ILE A 15 -14.95 15.43 -26.61
N PHE A 16 -13.81 15.93 -26.11
CA PHE A 16 -12.75 15.08 -25.55
C PHE A 16 -13.10 14.50 -24.17
N ASP A 17 -14.00 15.13 -23.43
CA ASP A 17 -14.52 14.58 -22.18
C ASP A 17 -15.39 13.32 -22.41
N LEU A 18 -15.98 13.19 -23.60
CA LEU A 18 -16.81 12.05 -24.02
C LEU A 18 -15.99 10.85 -24.56
N LEU A 19 -14.76 11.06 -25.01
CA LEU A 19 -13.93 9.97 -25.54
C LEU A 19 -13.60 8.95 -24.46
N ASP A 20 -13.46 7.68 -24.79
CA ASP A 20 -12.89 6.71 -23.86
C ASP A 20 -11.35 6.90 -23.70
N ILE A 21 -10.74 6.16 -22.78
CA ILE A 21 -9.30 6.23 -22.50
C ILE A 21 -8.45 5.85 -23.73
N ILE A 22 -8.89 4.87 -24.50
CA ILE A 22 -8.18 4.31 -25.65
C ILE A 22 -8.28 5.28 -26.83
N GLU A 23 -9.45 5.83 -27.09
CA GLU A 23 -9.70 6.88 -28.08
C GLU A 23 -8.88 8.13 -27.77
N LEU A 24 -8.84 8.53 -26.49
CA LEU A 24 -8.05 9.68 -26.03
C LEU A 24 -6.55 9.46 -26.24
N TYR A 25 -6.05 8.26 -25.93
CA TYR A 25 -4.68 7.86 -26.20
C TYR A 25 -4.37 7.86 -27.70
N ASN A 26 -5.20 7.21 -28.53
CA ASN A 26 -5.02 7.19 -29.98
C ASN A 26 -5.02 8.60 -30.58
N PHE A 27 -5.92 9.47 -30.13
CA PHE A 27 -5.96 10.87 -30.54
C PHE A 27 -4.66 11.60 -30.17
N SER A 28 -4.12 11.34 -28.98
CA SER A 28 -2.88 11.99 -28.51
C SER A 28 -1.66 11.70 -29.37
N LEU A 29 -1.66 10.58 -30.12
CA LEU A 29 -0.57 10.19 -31.02
C LEU A 29 -0.57 10.98 -32.34
N ILE A 30 -1.66 11.66 -32.70
CA ILE A 30 -1.82 12.32 -34.00
C ILE A 30 -0.91 13.54 -34.15
N SER A 31 -0.74 14.35 -33.09
CA SER A 31 0.10 15.55 -33.13
C SER A 31 0.44 16.10 -31.74
N LYS A 32 1.46 16.98 -31.67
CA LYS A 32 1.79 17.74 -30.45
C LYS A 32 0.62 18.57 -29.91
N ARG A 33 -0.31 19.02 -30.78
CA ARG A 33 -1.51 19.76 -30.36
C ARG A 33 -2.55 18.81 -29.79
N ALA A 34 -2.77 17.66 -30.42
CA ALA A 34 -3.67 16.62 -29.93
C ALA A 34 -3.23 16.11 -28.55
N LYS A 35 -1.95 15.78 -28.38
CA LYS A 35 -1.35 15.44 -27.08
C LYS A 35 -1.65 16.49 -26.00
N ARG A 36 -1.46 17.78 -26.30
CA ARG A 36 -1.74 18.88 -25.37
C ARG A 36 -3.21 19.01 -24.96
N ILE A 37 -4.14 18.62 -25.84
CA ILE A 37 -5.57 18.61 -25.56
C ILE A 37 -5.91 17.40 -24.69
N SER A 38 -5.43 16.21 -25.04
CA SER A 38 -5.70 14.97 -24.31
C SER A 38 -5.31 15.04 -22.83
N LYS A 39 -4.16 15.66 -22.53
CA LYS A 39 -3.63 15.87 -21.17
C LYS A 39 -4.54 16.66 -20.22
N ARG A 40 -5.54 17.37 -20.75
CA ARG A 40 -6.43 18.23 -19.96
C ARG A 40 -7.58 17.46 -19.32
N ARG A 41 -7.90 16.28 -19.84
CA ARG A 41 -8.93 15.44 -19.26
C ARG A 41 -8.45 14.93 -17.91
N LYS A 42 -9.27 15.15 -16.88
CA LYS A 42 -9.05 14.59 -15.54
C LYS A 42 -9.83 13.29 -15.44
N VAL A 43 -9.20 12.19 -15.81
CA VAL A 43 -9.68 10.87 -15.38
C VAL A 43 -8.97 10.57 -14.07
N ASN A 44 -9.74 10.30 -13.02
CA ASN A 44 -9.23 10.03 -11.67
C ASN A 44 -9.50 8.57 -11.32
N GLU A 45 -8.76 8.03 -10.34
CA GLU A 45 -8.94 6.68 -9.80
C GLU A 45 -8.66 5.56 -10.81
N LEU A 46 -7.68 5.77 -11.70
CA LEU A 46 -7.21 4.71 -12.59
C LEU A 46 -6.01 3.99 -11.98
N GLU A 47 -6.02 2.67 -12.10
CA GLU A 47 -4.93 1.78 -11.74
C GLU A 47 -4.31 1.23 -13.03
N LEU A 48 -2.98 1.19 -13.06
CA LEU A 48 -2.19 0.66 -14.17
C LEU A 48 -1.45 -0.58 -13.69
N GLN A 49 -1.68 -1.72 -14.32
CA GLN A 49 -0.97 -2.95 -14.03
C GLN A 49 -0.09 -3.36 -15.21
N LEU A 50 1.18 -3.67 -14.93
CA LEU A 50 2.17 -4.12 -15.90
C LEU A 50 2.38 -5.63 -15.79
N TYR A 51 2.41 -6.31 -16.93
CA TYR A 51 2.74 -7.74 -17.00
C TYR A 51 4.24 -7.94 -17.13
N SER A 52 4.78 -8.96 -16.46
CA SER A 52 6.18 -9.38 -16.64
C SER A 52 6.37 -10.29 -17.86
N GLU A 53 5.35 -11.03 -18.26
CA GLU A 53 5.44 -12.05 -19.33
C GLU A 53 5.29 -11.47 -20.74
N SER A 54 4.61 -10.33 -20.88
CA SER A 54 4.33 -9.69 -22.16
C SER A 54 4.33 -8.18 -22.03
N PRO A 55 4.62 -7.43 -23.10
CA PRO A 55 4.63 -5.97 -23.08
C PRO A 55 3.18 -5.44 -23.13
N SER A 56 2.40 -5.74 -22.10
CA SER A 56 0.97 -5.49 -22.05
C SER A 56 0.62 -4.75 -20.76
N ILE A 57 -0.40 -3.90 -20.85
CA ILE A 57 -0.90 -3.14 -19.71
C ILE A 57 -2.38 -3.39 -19.48
N TRP A 58 -2.76 -3.48 -18.21
CA TRP A 58 -4.16 -3.48 -17.80
C TRP A 58 -4.49 -2.16 -17.13
N ILE A 59 -5.70 -1.68 -17.41
CA ILE A 59 -6.19 -0.41 -16.91
C ILE A 59 -7.55 -0.68 -16.30
N GLY A 60 -7.72 -0.27 -15.06
CA GLY A 60 -8.97 -0.49 -14.35
C GLY A 60 -9.27 0.57 -13.33
N LYS A 61 -10.40 0.40 -12.68
CA LYS A 61 -10.83 1.18 -11.53
C LYS A 61 -11.56 0.25 -10.56
N LYS A 62 -11.08 0.13 -9.32
CA LYS A 62 -11.79 -0.51 -8.19
C LYS A 62 -12.56 -1.77 -8.63
N ASP A 63 -11.82 -2.77 -9.13
CA ASP A 63 -12.29 -4.08 -9.62
C ASP A 63 -12.92 -4.14 -11.03
N GLU A 64 -13.13 -3.00 -11.70
CA GLU A 64 -13.51 -2.96 -13.11
C GLU A 64 -12.27 -2.86 -14.02
N TRP A 65 -11.79 -4.00 -14.48
CA TRP A 65 -10.65 -4.07 -15.41
C TRP A 65 -11.11 -4.03 -16.86
N ARG A 66 -10.45 -3.18 -17.65
CA ARG A 66 -10.63 -3.17 -19.10
C ARG A 66 -9.87 -4.33 -19.73
N ARG A 67 -10.18 -4.60 -21.00
CA ARG A 67 -9.35 -5.51 -21.81
C ARG A 67 -7.89 -5.02 -21.81
N PRO A 68 -6.91 -5.93 -21.75
CA PRO A 68 -5.50 -5.57 -21.83
C PRO A 68 -5.21 -4.78 -23.10
N LEU A 69 -4.20 -3.93 -23.02
CA LEU A 69 -3.60 -3.31 -24.19
C LEU A 69 -2.22 -3.90 -24.43
N ASP A 70 -2.02 -4.51 -25.58
CA ASP A 70 -0.74 -5.07 -26.00
C ASP A 70 0.08 -3.95 -26.66
N PHE A 71 1.38 -3.95 -26.42
CA PHE A 71 2.32 -3.06 -27.11
C PHE A 71 2.72 -3.65 -28.45
N GLU A 72 2.31 -3.00 -29.54
CA GLU A 72 2.64 -3.38 -30.89
C GLU A 72 3.05 -2.15 -31.72
N ARG A 73 4.13 -2.26 -32.48
CA ARG A 73 4.57 -1.19 -33.42
C ARG A 73 4.67 0.19 -32.74
N ASN A 74 5.31 0.23 -31.57
CA ASN A 74 5.53 1.46 -30.77
C ASN A 74 4.25 2.13 -30.24
N ARG A 75 3.16 1.37 -30.04
CA ARG A 75 1.93 1.87 -29.42
C ARG A 75 1.12 0.77 -28.73
N PHE A 76 0.31 1.15 -27.76
CA PHE A 76 -0.71 0.27 -27.18
C PHE A 76 -1.92 0.10 -28.10
N VAL A 77 -2.35 -1.14 -28.28
CA VAL A 77 -3.56 -1.53 -29.03
C VAL A 77 -4.37 -2.51 -28.18
N ILE A 78 -5.68 -2.63 -28.44
CA ILE A 78 -6.52 -3.60 -27.73
C ILE A 78 -5.95 -5.01 -27.92
N GLY A 79 -5.70 -5.70 -26.81
CA GLY A 79 -4.93 -6.93 -26.78
C GLY A 79 -5.58 -8.08 -27.53
N ARG A 80 -4.73 -8.99 -28.02
CA ARG A 80 -5.10 -10.20 -28.75
C ARG A 80 -5.15 -11.40 -27.81
N ARG A 81 -5.67 -12.54 -28.28
CA ARG A 81 -5.71 -13.79 -27.48
C ARG A 81 -4.32 -14.29 -27.06
N ASN A 82 -3.28 -14.02 -27.86
CA ASN A 82 -1.91 -14.46 -27.62
C ASN A 82 -0.98 -13.24 -27.67
N PRO A 83 -0.58 -12.67 -26.52
CA PRO A 83 0.31 -11.52 -26.49
C PRO A 83 1.74 -11.92 -26.91
N PRO A 84 2.53 -11.01 -27.51
CA PRO A 84 3.92 -11.26 -27.82
C PRO A 84 4.76 -11.40 -26.54
N ALA A 85 5.88 -12.12 -26.62
CA ALA A 85 6.85 -12.15 -25.55
C ALA A 85 7.50 -10.76 -25.36
N MET A 86 7.93 -10.46 -24.13
CA MET A 86 8.65 -9.22 -23.83
C MET A 86 9.94 -9.12 -24.66
N ASP A 87 10.10 -8.00 -25.37
CA ASP A 87 11.36 -7.69 -26.09
C ASP A 87 12.49 -7.45 -25.08
N PRO A 88 13.71 -7.97 -25.30
CA PRO A 88 14.86 -7.64 -24.47
C PRO A 88 15.05 -6.13 -24.27
N ASN A 89 14.78 -5.32 -25.29
CA ASN A 89 14.78 -3.87 -25.19
C ASN A 89 13.39 -3.34 -24.79
N VAL A 90 13.23 -3.05 -23.51
CA VAL A 90 11.98 -2.51 -22.95
C VAL A 90 11.80 -1.00 -23.17
N SER A 91 12.81 -0.29 -23.71
CA SER A 91 12.76 1.17 -23.85
C SER A 91 11.58 1.68 -24.68
N PRO A 92 11.27 1.11 -25.87
CA PRO A 92 10.12 1.56 -26.65
C PRO A 92 8.79 1.36 -25.92
N PHE A 93 8.67 0.28 -25.15
CA PHE A 93 7.51 0.01 -24.30
C PHE A 93 7.38 1.07 -23.21
N LEU A 94 8.46 1.38 -22.50
CA LEU A 94 8.48 2.39 -21.45
C LEU A 94 8.23 3.81 -21.99
N GLU A 95 8.71 4.14 -23.19
CA GLU A 95 8.41 5.41 -23.87
C GLU A 95 6.92 5.55 -24.21
N ALA A 96 6.31 4.50 -24.75
CA ALA A 96 4.87 4.49 -25.01
C ALA A 96 4.08 4.56 -23.70
N LEU A 97 4.53 3.86 -22.66
CA LEU A 97 3.91 3.87 -21.33
C LEU A 97 3.99 5.24 -20.69
N GLN A 98 5.16 5.89 -20.78
CA GLN A 98 5.35 7.27 -20.35
C GLN A 98 4.38 8.22 -21.05
N HIS A 99 4.24 8.10 -22.38
CA HIS A 99 3.27 8.91 -23.13
C HIS A 99 1.83 8.59 -22.71
N PHE A 100 1.50 7.32 -22.46
CA PHE A 100 0.19 6.89 -21.98
C PHE A 100 -0.15 7.51 -20.62
N MET A 101 0.77 7.43 -19.65
CA MET A 101 0.66 8.02 -18.32
C MET A 101 0.69 9.55 -18.31
N GLU A 102 1.26 10.17 -19.34
CA GLU A 102 1.17 11.61 -19.52
C GLU A 102 -0.24 12.05 -19.96
N VAL A 103 -0.93 11.21 -20.73
CA VAL A 103 -2.27 11.48 -21.27
C VAL A 103 -3.37 11.13 -20.27
N CYS A 104 -3.21 10.00 -19.58
CA CYS A 104 -4.13 9.53 -18.55
C CYS A 104 -3.42 9.53 -17.20
N ARG A 105 -4.05 10.08 -16.17
CA ARG A 105 -3.46 10.07 -14.82
C ARG A 105 -3.79 8.75 -14.13
N PHE A 106 -2.77 8.11 -13.59
CA PHE A 106 -2.88 6.89 -12.80
C PHE A 106 -2.52 7.20 -11.36
N ASP A 107 -3.39 6.77 -10.46
CA ASP A 107 -3.20 6.96 -9.03
C ASP A 107 -2.22 5.92 -8.47
N SER A 108 -2.12 4.75 -9.10
CA SER A 108 -1.19 3.70 -8.74
C SER A 108 -0.60 3.00 -9.97
N VAL A 109 0.61 2.46 -9.79
CA VAL A 109 1.24 1.53 -10.74
C VAL A 109 1.49 0.22 -10.02
N GLU A 110 1.02 -0.87 -10.60
CA GLU A 110 1.23 -2.24 -10.15
C GLU A 110 2.12 -3.00 -11.13
N PHE A 111 3.03 -3.82 -10.61
CA PHE A 111 3.88 -4.68 -11.44
C PHE A 111 4.18 -6.03 -10.78
N GLU A 112 4.60 -6.97 -11.62
CA GLU A 112 5.05 -8.30 -11.23
C GLU A 112 6.57 -8.40 -11.45
N LEU A 113 7.30 -8.76 -10.39
CA LEU A 113 8.76 -8.90 -10.38
C LEU A 113 9.14 -10.38 -10.51
N ARG A 114 8.78 -10.99 -11.63
CA ARG A 114 8.98 -12.43 -11.88
C ARG A 114 9.49 -12.69 -13.29
N PRO A 115 10.19 -13.83 -13.52
CA PRO A 115 10.50 -14.29 -14.87
C PRO A 115 9.25 -14.31 -15.76
N PRO A 116 9.38 -14.06 -17.08
CA PRO A 116 10.61 -13.98 -17.87
C PRO A 116 11.32 -12.62 -17.85
N LEU A 117 10.89 -11.67 -17.01
CA LEU A 117 11.61 -10.40 -16.82
C LEU A 117 13.08 -10.69 -16.46
N THR A 118 14.02 -9.99 -17.10
CA THR A 118 15.45 -10.08 -16.78
C THR A 118 15.88 -8.97 -15.82
N ASP A 119 17.04 -9.14 -15.18
CA ASP A 119 17.59 -8.12 -14.28
C ASP A 119 17.85 -6.78 -15.01
N ASP A 120 18.34 -6.80 -16.25
CA ASP A 120 18.57 -5.60 -17.05
C ASP A 120 17.26 -4.87 -17.41
N GLN A 121 16.21 -5.63 -17.72
CA GLN A 121 14.88 -5.08 -17.95
C GLN A 121 14.33 -4.47 -16.66
N LEU A 122 14.45 -5.18 -15.53
CA LEU A 122 14.03 -4.69 -14.22
C LEU A 122 14.77 -3.40 -13.84
N PHE A 123 16.09 -3.33 -14.05
CA PHE A 123 16.89 -2.13 -13.80
C PHE A 123 16.39 -0.94 -14.61
N THR A 124 16.15 -1.15 -15.91
CA THR A 124 15.61 -0.11 -16.79
C THR A 124 14.22 0.35 -16.33
N MET A 125 13.36 -0.58 -15.91
CA MET A 125 12.04 -0.28 -15.37
C MET A 125 12.10 0.49 -14.05
N ILE A 126 12.99 0.12 -13.12
CA ILE A 126 13.17 0.83 -11.84
C ILE A 126 13.66 2.26 -12.08
N ASP A 127 14.62 2.44 -12.99
CA ASP A 127 15.14 3.76 -13.33
C ASP A 127 14.04 4.64 -13.95
N TRP A 128 13.19 4.06 -14.80
CA TRP A 128 11.98 4.73 -15.30
C TRP A 128 10.97 5.05 -14.19
N LEU A 129 10.67 4.10 -13.29
CA LEU A 129 9.75 4.29 -12.15
C LEU A 129 10.20 5.44 -11.27
N ASN A 130 11.52 5.59 -11.02
CA ASN A 130 12.11 6.70 -10.28
C ASN A 130 11.83 8.07 -10.92
N GLY A 131 11.60 8.14 -12.24
CA GLY A 131 11.24 9.35 -12.98
C GLY A 131 9.75 9.69 -13.01
N LEU A 132 8.87 8.78 -12.58
CA LEU A 132 7.42 8.99 -12.61
C LEU A 132 6.91 10.01 -11.57
N LYS A 133 5.69 10.50 -11.77
CA LYS A 133 4.97 11.32 -10.77
C LYS A 133 4.07 10.50 -9.85
N THR A 134 3.79 9.24 -10.18
CA THR A 134 2.90 8.38 -9.39
C THR A 134 3.60 7.97 -8.10
N GLU A 135 2.96 8.22 -6.96
CA GLU A 135 3.53 7.98 -5.63
C GLU A 135 2.94 6.74 -4.94
N ASN A 136 2.06 6.00 -5.60
CA ASN A 136 1.52 4.73 -5.10
C ASN A 136 2.02 3.59 -5.98
N ILE A 137 2.80 2.70 -5.38
CA ILE A 137 3.40 1.55 -6.05
C ILE A 137 2.86 0.28 -5.43
N SER A 138 2.44 -0.67 -6.27
CA SER A 138 2.06 -2.02 -5.86
C SER A 138 2.96 -3.05 -6.53
N ILE A 139 3.42 -4.01 -5.74
CA ILE A 139 4.16 -5.18 -6.21
C ILE A 139 3.23 -6.36 -5.99
N ARG A 140 2.59 -6.80 -7.06
CA ARG A 140 1.58 -7.86 -7.00
C ARG A 140 2.21 -9.20 -6.68
N SER A 141 3.39 -9.45 -7.20
CA SER A 141 4.16 -10.65 -6.88
C SER A 141 5.62 -10.42 -7.24
N ALA A 142 6.52 -11.17 -6.59
CA ALA A 142 7.94 -11.08 -6.86
C ALA A 142 8.62 -12.41 -6.59
N THR A 143 9.65 -12.73 -7.37
CA THR A 143 10.72 -13.60 -6.87
C THR A 143 11.57 -12.80 -5.89
N TRP A 144 12.16 -13.48 -4.93
CA TRP A 144 12.95 -12.79 -3.92
C TRP A 144 14.15 -12.00 -4.48
N PRO A 145 14.97 -12.55 -5.40
CA PRO A 145 16.10 -11.78 -5.97
C PRO A 145 15.64 -10.49 -6.65
N MET A 146 14.53 -10.53 -7.39
CA MET A 146 14.01 -9.35 -8.07
C MET A 146 13.41 -8.33 -7.10
N PHE A 147 12.75 -8.79 -6.03
CA PHE A 147 12.29 -7.91 -4.95
C PHE A 147 13.46 -7.21 -4.28
N GLU A 148 14.55 -7.93 -3.99
CA GLU A 148 15.77 -7.37 -3.42
C GLU A 148 16.40 -6.31 -4.35
N LEU A 149 16.52 -6.61 -5.64
CA LEU A 149 16.98 -5.64 -6.63
C LEU A 149 16.12 -4.38 -6.66
N PHE A 150 14.79 -4.52 -6.57
CA PHE A 150 13.87 -3.39 -6.48
C PHE A 150 14.14 -2.55 -5.23
N MET A 151 14.16 -3.18 -4.05
CA MET A 151 14.34 -2.48 -2.77
C MET A 151 15.70 -1.78 -2.64
N ASN A 152 16.74 -2.30 -3.31
CA ASN A 152 18.08 -1.73 -3.31
C ASN A 152 18.28 -0.62 -4.35
N ARG A 153 17.62 -0.70 -5.50
CA ARG A 153 17.82 0.24 -6.61
C ARG A 153 16.80 1.37 -6.62
N PHE A 154 15.59 1.18 -6.10
CA PHE A 154 14.60 2.24 -6.04
C PHE A 154 15.04 3.35 -5.06
N ARG A 155 14.97 4.62 -5.49
CA ARG A 155 15.58 5.75 -4.75
C ARG A 155 14.63 6.90 -4.41
N ARG A 156 13.40 6.91 -4.95
CA ARG A 156 12.47 8.03 -4.72
C ARG A 156 11.56 7.77 -3.52
N SER A 157 11.25 8.81 -2.75
CA SER A 157 10.15 8.74 -1.78
C SER A 157 8.80 8.51 -2.46
N ILE A 158 7.95 7.70 -1.84
CA ILE A 158 6.60 7.39 -2.31
C ILE A 158 5.58 7.58 -1.18
N GLN A 159 4.31 7.73 -1.54
CA GLN A 159 3.22 7.80 -0.56
C GLN A 159 2.86 6.41 -0.07
N LYS A 160 2.69 5.45 -0.99
CA LYS A 160 2.19 4.12 -0.67
C LYS A 160 3.00 3.02 -1.35
N LEU A 161 3.27 1.97 -0.58
CA LEU A 161 3.82 0.71 -1.08
C LEU A 161 2.92 -0.44 -0.64
N SER A 162 2.45 -1.23 -1.59
CA SER A 162 1.78 -2.51 -1.31
C SER A 162 2.59 -3.68 -1.88
N PHE A 163 2.71 -4.76 -1.11
CA PHE A 163 3.33 -6.00 -1.53
C PHE A 163 2.37 -7.18 -1.30
N ILE A 164 1.98 -7.85 -2.39
CA ILE A 164 1.06 -8.99 -2.38
C ILE A 164 1.84 -10.27 -2.73
N GLY A 165 3.03 -10.43 -2.16
CA GLY A 165 3.91 -11.58 -2.47
C GLY A 165 3.31 -12.94 -2.08
N GLN A 166 3.73 -13.99 -2.80
CA GLN A 166 3.34 -15.38 -2.51
C GLN A 166 4.53 -16.34 -2.28
N GLU A 167 5.78 -15.91 -2.55
CA GLU A 167 6.95 -16.78 -2.47
C GLU A 167 8.00 -16.18 -1.53
N TRP A 168 8.35 -16.92 -0.48
CA TRP A 168 9.45 -16.61 0.44
C TRP A 168 10.47 -17.75 0.42
N ASN A 169 11.76 -17.40 0.30
CA ASN A 169 12.86 -18.37 0.19
C ASN A 169 13.87 -18.29 1.36
N GLY A 170 13.51 -17.64 2.46
CA GLY A 170 14.32 -17.64 3.69
C GLY A 170 15.26 -16.44 3.90
N VAL A 171 15.33 -15.49 2.96
CA VAL A 171 16.21 -14.32 3.08
C VAL A 171 15.49 -13.16 3.75
N ILE A 172 16.19 -12.47 4.65
CA ILE A 172 15.67 -11.39 5.52
C ILE A 172 16.25 -10.06 5.04
N TYR A 173 15.38 -9.11 4.69
CA TYR A 173 15.80 -7.76 4.30
C TYR A 173 15.81 -6.81 5.49
N LYS A 174 16.91 -6.09 5.69
CA LYS A 174 17.15 -5.35 6.94
C LYS A 174 16.76 -3.88 6.90
N HIS A 175 16.70 -3.23 5.72
CA HIS A 175 16.50 -1.78 5.70
C HIS A 175 15.96 -1.25 4.37
N LEU A 176 14.90 -0.45 4.43
CA LEU A 176 14.34 0.26 3.28
C LEU A 176 15.23 1.43 2.80
N ASN A 177 15.67 1.45 1.53
CA ASN A 177 16.58 2.50 1.01
C ASN A 177 15.89 3.79 0.54
N PHE A 178 14.58 3.91 0.75
CA PHE A 178 13.77 5.04 0.34
C PHE A 178 12.65 5.26 1.35
N GLU A 179 11.99 6.41 1.29
CA GLU A 179 10.97 6.78 2.25
C GLU A 179 9.56 6.38 1.75
N ILE A 180 8.76 5.77 2.62
CA ILE A 180 7.32 5.58 2.42
C ILE A 180 6.59 6.51 3.39
N LYS A 181 5.88 7.49 2.86
CA LYS A 181 5.30 8.57 3.67
C LYS A 181 4.02 8.14 4.38
N GLN A 182 3.07 7.57 3.65
CA GLN A 182 1.71 7.36 4.17
C GLN A 182 1.41 5.93 4.56
N SER A 183 1.62 4.96 3.67
CA SER A 183 1.11 3.60 3.89
C SER A 183 2.06 2.52 3.36
N PHE A 184 2.39 1.57 4.22
CA PHE A 184 2.98 0.30 3.83
C PHE A 184 1.98 -0.83 4.08
N THR A 185 1.80 -1.72 3.11
CA THR A 185 0.93 -2.89 3.25
C THR A 185 1.58 -4.14 2.68
N SER A 186 1.61 -5.24 3.45
CA SER A 186 2.13 -6.53 3.01
C SER A 186 1.23 -7.67 3.47
N ASN A 187 0.90 -8.61 2.57
CA ASN A 187 0.00 -9.75 2.88
C ASN A 187 0.75 -10.98 3.41
N ARG A 188 1.85 -11.39 2.76
CA ARG A 188 2.70 -12.48 3.25
C ARG A 188 4.04 -11.88 3.62
N SER A 189 4.32 -11.84 4.92
CA SER A 189 5.35 -10.97 5.45
C SER A 189 6.32 -11.73 6.36
N ASP A 190 6.61 -12.98 6.02
CA ASP A 190 7.62 -13.80 6.71
C ASP A 190 9.01 -13.13 6.74
N TRP A 191 9.28 -12.29 5.74
CA TRP A 191 10.48 -11.47 5.59
C TRP A 191 10.45 -10.19 6.44
N PHE A 192 9.27 -9.76 6.89
CA PHE A 192 9.07 -8.53 7.64
C PHE A 192 9.52 -8.74 9.09
N ASN A 193 10.63 -8.12 9.42
CA ASN A 193 11.32 -8.25 10.70
C ASN A 193 11.42 -6.89 11.40
N LEU A 194 11.95 -6.90 12.62
CA LEU A 194 12.06 -5.71 13.46
C LEU A 194 12.97 -4.62 12.86
N ASP A 195 14.08 -4.99 12.22
CA ASP A 195 14.98 -4.02 11.57
C ASP A 195 14.25 -3.30 10.43
N PHE A 196 13.49 -4.03 9.63
CA PHE A 196 12.67 -3.45 8.57
C PHE A 196 11.62 -2.49 9.13
N LEU A 197 10.92 -2.89 10.20
CA LEU A 197 9.94 -2.04 10.89
C LEU A 197 10.56 -0.72 11.41
N PHE A 198 11.78 -0.79 11.96
CA PHE A 198 12.52 0.38 12.42
C PHE A 198 13.10 1.25 11.32
N SER A 199 13.33 0.70 10.12
CA SER A 199 13.79 1.48 8.97
C SER A 199 12.71 2.41 8.39
N MET A 200 11.45 2.27 8.82
CA MET A 200 10.32 3.07 8.35
C MET A 200 9.97 4.21 9.32
N ASP A 201 9.48 5.33 8.77
CA ASP A 201 8.79 6.39 9.52
C ASP A 201 7.44 6.74 8.87
N THR A 202 6.70 5.69 8.50
CA THR A 202 5.43 5.72 7.77
C THR A 202 4.25 6.02 8.69
N GLU A 203 3.22 6.72 8.21
CA GLU A 203 2.00 6.98 8.99
C GLU A 203 1.17 5.73 9.31
N THR A 204 1.05 4.80 8.36
CA THR A 204 0.27 3.56 8.51
C THR A 204 1.07 2.35 8.05
N ILE A 205 1.13 1.32 8.89
CA ILE A 205 1.81 0.07 8.58
C ILE A 205 0.79 -1.07 8.74
N THR A 206 0.67 -1.93 7.74
CA THR A 206 -0.17 -3.12 7.81
C THR A 206 0.60 -4.30 7.26
N SER A 207 0.79 -5.33 8.08
CA SER A 207 1.55 -6.51 7.72
C SER A 207 0.81 -7.75 8.20
N TYR A 208 0.57 -8.70 7.31
CA TYR A 208 -0.05 -9.98 7.63
C TYR A 208 0.98 -11.11 7.49
N ASP A 209 0.73 -12.22 8.19
CA ASP A 209 1.61 -13.40 8.21
C ASP A 209 3.08 -13.03 8.49
N THR A 210 3.33 -12.37 9.63
CA THR A 210 4.70 -12.03 10.08
C THR A 210 5.26 -13.06 11.06
N ASN A 211 6.59 -13.18 11.11
CA ASN A 211 7.31 -13.99 12.10
C ASN A 211 7.76 -13.18 13.33
N LEU A 212 7.14 -12.02 13.60
CA LEU A 212 7.48 -11.20 14.75
C LEU A 212 7.05 -11.90 16.05
N SER A 213 8.00 -12.05 16.97
CA SER A 213 7.75 -12.63 18.29
C SER A 213 7.11 -11.61 19.25
N ALA A 214 6.65 -12.10 20.41
CA ALA A 214 6.17 -11.21 21.47
C ALA A 214 7.28 -10.26 21.94
N GLU A 215 8.52 -10.74 21.98
CA GLU A 215 9.72 -10.00 22.31
C GLU A 215 10.01 -8.91 21.27
N ASP A 216 9.90 -9.20 19.96
CA ASP A 216 10.10 -8.20 18.91
C ASP A 216 9.08 -7.07 19.00
N LEU A 217 7.80 -7.40 19.20
CA LEU A 217 6.74 -6.41 19.38
C LEU A 217 6.94 -5.58 20.67
N ASN A 218 7.45 -6.20 21.75
CA ASN A 218 7.81 -5.47 22.96
C ASN A 218 8.97 -4.48 22.71
N VAL A 219 10.03 -4.90 22.02
CA VAL A 219 11.15 -4.02 21.65
C VAL A 219 10.66 -2.86 20.79
N PHE A 220 9.77 -3.14 19.83
CA PHE A 220 9.13 -2.10 19.03
C PHE A 220 8.36 -1.09 19.90
N LEU A 221 7.49 -1.55 20.80
CA LEU A 221 6.71 -0.69 21.71
C LEU A 221 7.62 0.15 22.60
N ARG A 222 8.64 -0.44 23.20
CA ARG A 222 9.61 0.26 24.06
C ARG A 222 10.39 1.33 23.29
N SER A 223 10.85 1.01 22.09
CA SER A 223 11.51 1.98 21.19
C SER A 223 10.58 3.15 20.84
N TRP A 224 9.31 2.87 20.55
CA TRP A 224 8.30 3.90 20.31
C TRP A 224 8.02 4.74 21.57
N GLN A 225 7.90 4.13 22.76
CA GLN A 225 7.70 4.83 24.03
C GLN A 225 8.86 5.80 24.37
N GLU A 226 10.08 5.45 23.96
CA GLU A 226 11.26 6.29 24.08
C GLU A 226 11.37 7.35 22.98
N GLY A 227 10.49 7.33 21.97
CA GLY A 227 10.48 8.28 20.85
C GLY A 227 11.64 8.07 19.86
N LYS A 228 12.24 6.87 19.84
CA LYS A 228 13.40 6.53 19.00
C LYS A 228 13.00 6.20 17.56
N THR A 229 11.85 5.54 17.35
CA THR A 229 11.39 5.06 16.03
C THR A 229 9.96 5.49 15.73
N ASN A 230 9.57 5.46 14.45
CA ASN A 230 8.20 5.59 13.96
C ASN A 230 7.44 6.81 14.56
N ARG A 231 8.02 8.01 14.46
CA ARG A 231 7.49 9.25 15.05
C ARG A 231 6.24 9.77 14.35
N ASN A 232 6.09 9.45 13.06
CA ASN A 232 4.92 9.83 12.26
C ASN A 232 3.81 8.77 12.28
N LEU A 233 4.04 7.64 12.94
CA LEU A 233 3.10 6.53 12.98
C LEU A 233 1.78 6.95 13.64
N LYS A 234 0.69 6.68 12.95
CA LYS A 234 -0.70 6.85 13.40
C LYS A 234 -1.36 5.51 13.64
N GLN A 235 -1.02 4.49 12.84
CA GLN A 235 -1.58 3.15 12.96
C GLN A 235 -0.56 2.09 12.56
N VAL A 236 -0.47 1.02 13.35
CA VAL A 236 0.23 -0.22 12.95
C VAL A 236 -0.68 -1.41 13.19
N LYS A 237 -0.82 -2.26 12.18
CA LYS A 237 -1.49 -3.55 12.25
C LYS A 237 -0.49 -4.63 11.84
N VAL A 238 -0.23 -5.56 12.74
CA VAL A 238 0.62 -6.72 12.48
C VAL A 238 -0.18 -7.96 12.83
N THR A 239 -0.33 -8.88 11.89
CA THR A 239 -0.83 -10.23 12.15
C THR A 239 0.35 -11.20 12.07
N THR A 240 0.54 -12.00 13.11
CA THR A 240 1.63 -12.98 13.24
C THR A 240 1.18 -14.35 12.76
N CYS A 241 2.13 -15.17 12.26
CA CYS A 241 1.87 -16.53 11.80
C CYS A 241 1.43 -17.48 12.94
N SER A 242 1.72 -17.12 14.18
CA SER A 242 1.31 -17.83 15.38
C SER A 242 0.87 -16.83 16.45
N LYS A 243 -0.02 -17.27 17.35
CA LYS A 243 -0.48 -16.41 18.44
C LYS A 243 0.67 -16.06 19.38
N VAL A 244 0.77 -14.79 19.75
CA VAL A 244 1.77 -14.23 20.67
C VAL A 244 1.12 -13.86 22.00
N ASP A 245 1.88 -13.96 23.09
CA ASP A 245 1.39 -13.61 24.42
C ASP A 245 1.42 -12.08 24.62
N MET A 246 0.24 -11.47 24.64
CA MET A 246 0.05 -10.03 24.79
C MET A 246 0.62 -9.48 26.11
N LYS A 247 0.66 -10.29 27.17
CA LYS A 247 1.30 -9.87 28.43
C LYS A 247 2.81 -9.70 28.27
N LYS A 248 3.44 -10.55 27.43
CA LYS A 248 4.86 -10.40 27.08
C LYS A 248 5.09 -9.19 26.18
N VAL A 249 4.23 -9.00 25.17
CA VAL A 249 4.27 -7.83 24.27
C VAL A 249 4.23 -6.53 25.07
N LEU A 250 3.38 -6.46 26.10
CA LEU A 250 3.15 -5.24 26.90
C LEU A 250 4.01 -5.14 28.17
N LYS A 251 4.89 -6.12 28.40
CA LYS A 251 5.70 -6.17 29.61
C LYS A 251 6.53 -4.89 29.77
N GLY A 252 6.37 -4.23 30.91
CA GLY A 252 7.07 -2.99 31.22
C GLY A 252 6.60 -1.77 30.41
N CYS A 253 5.53 -1.85 29.61
CA CYS A 253 5.00 -0.71 28.87
C CYS A 253 4.03 0.15 29.69
N GLY A 254 3.61 -0.31 30.87
CA GLY A 254 2.62 0.39 31.71
C GLY A 254 1.23 0.38 31.08
N GLY A 255 0.80 -0.76 30.53
CA GLY A 255 -0.50 -0.91 29.89
C GLY A 255 -1.66 -0.83 30.88
N GLU A 256 -2.70 -0.07 30.53
CA GLU A 256 -3.95 0.02 31.27
C GLU A 256 -5.11 -0.43 30.38
N ILE A 257 -5.82 -1.48 30.77
CA ILE A 257 -6.97 -1.97 29.99
C ILE A 257 -8.21 -1.12 30.28
N MET A 258 -8.86 -0.62 29.22
CA MET A 258 -9.95 0.34 29.33
C MET A 258 -11.28 -0.27 28.90
N ASP A 259 -12.35 0.03 29.64
CA ASP A 259 -13.69 -0.44 29.34
C ASP A 259 -14.25 0.23 28.07
N PRO A 260 -14.65 -0.54 27.05
CA PRO A 260 -15.14 0.00 25.78
C PRO A 260 -16.44 0.79 25.92
N ARG A 261 -17.24 0.53 26.96
CA ARG A 261 -18.51 1.22 27.21
C ARG A 261 -18.31 2.67 27.66
N THR A 262 -17.23 2.95 28.38
CA THR A 262 -16.96 4.25 28.98
C THR A 262 -15.84 5.02 28.27
N THR A 263 -14.97 4.31 27.55
CA THR A 263 -13.79 4.90 26.91
C THR A 263 -13.92 4.85 25.39
N LYS A 264 -14.13 6.01 24.76
CA LYS A 264 -14.19 6.15 23.30
C LYS A 264 -13.28 7.27 22.82
N LEU A 265 -12.38 6.97 21.90
CA LEU A 265 -11.39 7.90 21.36
C LEU A 265 -11.60 8.10 19.86
N LYS A 266 -11.70 9.36 19.45
CA LYS A 266 -11.91 9.71 18.05
C LYS A 266 -10.62 9.56 17.26
N PHE A 267 -10.59 8.66 16.29
CA PHE A 267 -9.44 8.40 15.44
C PHE A 267 -9.76 8.71 13.97
N ARG A 268 -8.80 9.28 13.24
CA ARG A 268 -8.96 9.65 11.82
C ARG A 268 -7.74 9.26 10.99
N PRO A 269 -7.66 8.00 10.52
CA PRO A 269 -6.64 7.62 9.54
C PRO A 269 -7.06 8.10 8.14
N PHE A 270 -8.30 7.78 7.72
CA PHE A 270 -8.87 8.14 6.41
C PHE A 270 -10.35 8.58 6.51
N ARG A 271 -11.16 7.80 7.24
CA ARG A 271 -12.52 8.14 7.68
C ARG A 271 -12.56 8.16 9.20
N PHE A 272 -13.46 8.95 9.78
CA PHE A 272 -13.59 9.02 11.23
C PHE A 272 -14.18 7.73 11.79
N LYS A 273 -13.56 7.20 12.85
CA LYS A 273 -14.14 6.15 13.71
C LYS A 273 -13.83 6.43 15.17
N TRP A 274 -14.58 5.83 16.07
CA TRP A 274 -14.37 5.89 17.51
C TRP A 274 -13.82 4.55 17.97
N ILE A 275 -12.58 4.56 18.46
CA ILE A 275 -11.93 3.39 19.05
C ILE A 275 -12.46 3.24 20.47
N CYS A 276 -13.01 2.08 20.80
CA CYS A 276 -13.63 1.81 22.09
C CYS A 276 -12.68 0.96 22.96
N GLY A 277 -12.37 1.41 24.18
CA GLY A 277 -11.57 0.67 25.15
C GLY A 277 -10.11 0.50 24.71
N GLY A 278 -9.65 -0.76 24.71
CA GLY A 278 -8.29 -1.17 24.37
C GLY A 278 -7.29 -1.00 25.53
N ILE A 279 -6.04 -1.35 25.28
CA ILE A 279 -4.95 -1.20 26.26
C ILE A 279 -4.21 0.09 25.97
N HIS A 280 -4.19 0.99 26.93
CA HIS A 280 -3.60 2.31 26.81
C HIS A 280 -2.16 2.26 27.30
N ILE A 281 -1.23 2.73 26.48
CA ILE A 281 0.16 2.98 26.86
C ILE A 281 0.53 4.42 26.50
N ARG A 282 1.49 4.99 27.23
CA ARG A 282 1.96 6.36 26.98
C ARG A 282 3.41 6.36 26.52
N ARG A 283 3.69 7.26 25.58
CA ARG A 283 5.05 7.66 25.22
C ARG A 283 5.57 8.67 26.26
N ASN A 284 6.90 8.79 26.38
CA ASN A 284 7.53 9.71 27.32
C ASN A 284 7.14 11.19 27.14
N ASP A 285 6.66 11.58 25.95
CA ASP A 285 6.16 12.93 25.68
C ASP A 285 4.63 13.09 25.87
N GLY A 286 3.96 12.06 26.38
CA GLY A 286 2.53 12.06 26.67
C GLY A 286 1.63 11.56 25.54
N ARG A 287 2.15 11.27 24.34
CA ARG A 287 1.34 10.67 23.26
C ARG A 287 0.72 9.35 23.70
N LEU A 288 -0.53 9.13 23.30
CA LEU A 288 -1.29 7.93 23.65
C LEU A 288 -1.21 6.92 22.52
N ALA A 289 -0.93 5.66 22.88
CA ALA A 289 -1.19 4.52 22.02
C ALA A 289 -2.29 3.65 22.63
N VAL A 290 -3.21 3.19 21.78
CA VAL A 290 -4.31 2.30 22.13
C VAL A 290 -4.13 1.00 21.35
N ILE A 291 -3.94 -0.10 22.07
CA ILE A 291 -3.74 -1.42 21.50
C ILE A 291 -5.05 -2.20 21.58
N GLN A 292 -5.41 -2.86 20.48
CA GLN A 292 -6.57 -3.74 20.36
C GLN A 292 -6.18 -5.02 19.62
N ASN A 293 -6.96 -6.08 19.82
CA ASN A 293 -6.81 -7.35 19.09
C ASN A 293 -7.96 -7.55 18.09
N ASP A 294 -9.18 -7.05 18.39
CA ASP A 294 -10.41 -7.28 17.60
C ASP A 294 -11.00 -6.03 16.89
N ASP A 295 -10.25 -4.92 16.76
CA ASP A 295 -10.71 -3.65 16.16
C ASP A 295 -12.09 -3.14 16.67
N CYS A 296 -12.31 -3.18 17.97
CA CYS A 296 -13.53 -2.67 18.61
C CYS A 296 -13.70 -1.16 18.34
N SER A 297 -14.63 -0.81 17.44
CA SER A 297 -14.85 0.57 17.02
C SER A 297 -16.28 0.85 16.54
N THR A 298 -16.71 2.11 16.66
CA THR A 298 -18.04 2.61 16.26
C THR A 298 -17.92 3.79 15.29
N TRP A 299 -18.97 4.09 14.53
CA TRP A 299 -18.95 5.19 13.56
C TRP A 299 -19.41 6.51 14.19
N LYS A 300 -20.28 6.44 15.21
CA LYS A 300 -20.73 7.58 16.01
C LYS A 300 -20.32 7.40 17.47
N LYS A 301 -20.19 8.52 18.19
CA LYS A 301 -19.77 8.48 19.60
C LYS A 301 -20.84 7.83 20.47
N GLU A 302 -22.10 8.11 20.13
CA GLU A 302 -23.30 7.71 20.86
C GLU A 302 -23.75 6.29 20.54
N GLU A 303 -23.16 5.63 19.55
CA GLU A 303 -23.46 4.23 19.23
C GLU A 303 -23.03 3.32 20.35
N ASP A 304 -23.93 2.46 20.83
CA ASP A 304 -23.60 1.45 21.83
C ASP A 304 -22.56 0.47 21.28
N VAL A 305 -21.71 -0.01 22.18
CA VAL A 305 -20.72 -1.02 21.83
C VAL A 305 -21.43 -2.36 21.68
N PRO A 306 -21.19 -3.12 20.59
CA PRO A 306 -21.75 -4.46 20.42
C PRO A 306 -21.52 -5.36 21.64
N GLU A 307 -22.52 -6.17 22.01
CA GLU A 307 -22.42 -7.08 23.18
C GLU A 307 -21.22 -8.02 23.08
N ASN A 308 -20.91 -8.51 21.87
CA ASN A 308 -19.76 -9.37 21.61
C ASN A 308 -18.42 -8.69 21.98
N ASP A 309 -18.28 -7.39 21.72
CA ASP A 309 -17.06 -6.64 22.07
C ASP A 309 -16.95 -6.43 23.59
N ILE A 310 -18.09 -6.28 24.29
CA ILE A 310 -18.14 -6.18 25.75
C ILE A 310 -17.77 -7.52 26.39
N GLU A 311 -18.29 -8.63 25.88
CA GLU A 311 -17.93 -9.97 26.34
C GLU A 311 -16.44 -10.28 26.11
N ASN A 312 -15.90 -9.91 24.95
CA ASN A 312 -14.47 -10.06 24.66
C ASN A 312 -13.63 -9.22 25.64
N TYR A 313 -14.01 -7.98 25.91
CA TYR A 313 -13.35 -7.15 26.92
C TYR A 313 -13.34 -7.80 28.31
N LEU A 314 -14.47 -8.34 28.77
CA LEU A 314 -14.55 -8.97 30.10
C LEU A 314 -13.64 -10.19 30.22
N LYS A 315 -13.55 -11.02 29.17
CA LYS A 315 -12.61 -12.16 29.11
C LYS A 315 -11.17 -11.67 29.12
N GLN A 316 -10.85 -10.66 28.32
CA GLN A 316 -9.51 -10.06 28.27
C GLN A 316 -9.12 -9.41 29.61
N LEU A 317 -10.07 -8.79 30.32
CA LEU A 317 -9.87 -8.20 31.65
C LEU A 317 -9.55 -9.27 32.71
N GLU A 318 -10.28 -10.39 32.71
CA GLU A 318 -10.00 -11.52 33.60
C GLU A 318 -8.61 -12.09 33.34
N MET A 319 -8.27 -12.31 32.06
CA MET A 319 -6.95 -12.76 31.65
C MET A 319 -5.88 -11.75 32.06
N TRP A 320 -6.09 -10.45 31.85
CA TRP A 320 -5.15 -9.39 32.20
C TRP A 320 -4.79 -9.38 33.69
N ASN A 321 -5.79 -9.56 34.57
CA ASN A 321 -5.63 -9.51 36.02
C ASN A 321 -5.11 -10.81 36.64
N SER A 322 -5.20 -11.93 35.94
CA SER A 322 -4.72 -13.23 36.44
C SER A 322 -3.21 -13.38 36.26
N GLU A 323 -2.48 -13.87 37.27
CA GLU A 323 -1.04 -14.11 37.16
C GLU A 323 -0.69 -15.39 36.39
N GLU A 324 -1.59 -16.38 36.39
CA GLU A 324 -1.36 -17.71 35.82
C GLU A 324 -1.83 -17.85 34.36
N SER A 325 -2.77 -17.01 33.92
CA SER A 325 -3.32 -17.08 32.56
C SER A 325 -2.39 -16.42 31.53
N SER A 326 -2.26 -17.04 30.36
CA SER A 326 -1.60 -16.42 29.20
C SER A 326 -2.64 -15.79 28.28
N TRP A 327 -2.30 -14.69 27.59
CA TRP A 327 -3.19 -14.02 26.65
C TRP A 327 -2.65 -14.09 25.23
N TYR A 328 -3.04 -15.13 24.49
CA TYR A 328 -2.55 -15.41 23.16
C TYR A 328 -3.44 -14.83 22.06
N GLU A 329 -2.87 -13.93 21.25
CA GLU A 329 -3.54 -13.28 20.12
C GLU A 329 -2.65 -13.31 18.88
N ASP A 330 -3.23 -13.38 17.69
CA ASP A 330 -2.48 -13.34 16.43
C ASP A 330 -2.38 -11.93 15.83
N THR A 331 -3.19 -10.99 16.32
CA THR A 331 -3.31 -9.65 15.75
C THR A 331 -2.93 -8.60 16.78
N PHE A 332 -1.95 -7.78 16.41
CA PHE A 332 -1.50 -6.60 17.13
C PHE A 332 -1.91 -5.35 16.34
N LEU A 333 -2.91 -4.63 16.85
CA LEU A 333 -3.39 -3.38 16.26
C LEU A 333 -3.18 -2.24 17.23
N CYS A 334 -2.44 -1.22 16.82
CA CYS A 334 -2.12 -0.07 17.65
C CYS A 334 -2.48 1.24 16.94
N TYR A 335 -3.18 2.11 17.66
CA TYR A 335 -3.62 3.44 17.24
C TYR A 335 -2.89 4.51 18.04
N ILE A 336 -2.33 5.51 17.38
CA ILE A 336 -1.57 6.61 18.02
C ILE A 336 -2.34 7.92 17.89
N PHE A 337 -2.48 8.63 19.01
CA PHE A 337 -3.26 9.87 19.16
C PHE A 337 -2.39 11.08 19.50
#